data_AF-A0AAC9S6H4-F1
#
_entry.id   AF-A0AAC9S6H4-F1
#
_cell.length_a   1.000
_cell.length_b   1.000
_cell.length_c   1.000
_cell.angle_alpha   90.00
_cell.angle_beta   90.00
_cell.angle_gamma   90.00
#
_symmetry.space_group_name_H-M   'P 1'
#
loop_
_entity.id
_entity.type
_entity.pdbx_description
1 polymer ?
#
loop_
_entity_poly.entity_id
_entity_poly.type
_entity_poly.pdbx_seq_one_letter_code
_entity_poly.pdbx_strand_id
1 'polypeptide(L)'
;MSGKPRGLVLRISFAACCAAIPLVVCLASSPAYALSEIKREELPPTVTPPADDMSPPGSTVPMPNPVGTPPPSSQPTAPAESEPDSPADGGVTRPRVDPDTPVPEVIYDLGKLPEPVRRMHDLIVEACKGGDIEKLRPLIGTGDNTTQLSLTDIDGDAVAFLKGLSGDPDGQEILAILEEVLDAGYVHLDAGTPQELYVWPYFFALPLDKLDAKQRVELFKIVTAGDFDDMKQFGAYIFYRVGITPSGQWSFFVAGD
;
A
#
# COMPACT_ATOMS: atom_id res chain seq x y z
N MET A 1 -3.17 67.71 -16.99
CA MET A 1 -4.12 68.67 -16.38
C MET A 1 -5.51 68.38 -16.90
N SER A 2 -6.52 68.40 -16.03
CA SER A 2 -7.97 68.25 -16.32
C SER A 2 -8.41 66.82 -16.71
N GLY A 3 -9.44 66.18 -16.16
CA GLY A 3 -10.54 66.56 -15.27
C GLY A 3 -11.72 65.63 -15.61
N LYS A 4 -12.18 64.80 -14.66
CA LYS A 4 -13.43 63.99 -14.76
C LYS A 4 -14.64 64.91 -14.51
N PRO A 5 -15.87 64.64 -15.01
CA PRO A 5 -16.77 63.63 -14.41
C PRO A 5 -17.68 62.89 -15.44
N ARG A 6 -18.04 61.60 -15.27
CA ARG A 6 -19.26 61.05 -14.64
C ARG A 6 -20.60 61.77 -14.95
N GLY A 7 -21.47 61.10 -15.71
CA GLY A 7 -22.83 60.73 -15.27
C GLY A 7 -24.07 61.43 -15.88
N LEU A 8 -24.97 60.58 -16.42
CA LEU A 8 -26.44 60.58 -16.23
C LEU A 8 -27.33 61.60 -16.96
N VAL A 9 -28.26 61.13 -17.83
CA VAL A 9 -29.71 61.53 -17.95
C VAL A 9 -30.43 60.46 -18.83
N LEU A 10 -31.20 59.50 -18.31
CA LEU A 10 -32.64 59.50 -17.92
C LEU A 10 -33.65 59.40 -19.09
N ARG A 11 -34.42 58.30 -19.16
CA ARG A 11 -35.89 58.35 -19.39
C ARG A 11 -36.62 57.24 -18.61
N ILE A 12 -37.46 57.69 -17.70
CA ILE A 12 -38.42 56.99 -16.84
C ILE A 12 -39.80 57.04 -17.53
N SER A 13 -40.64 56.01 -17.35
CA SER A 13 -42.11 56.12 -17.18
C SER A 13 -42.63 54.81 -16.57
N PHE A 14 -42.94 54.78 -15.26
CA PHE A 14 -44.29 54.93 -14.64
C PHE A 14 -45.11 53.63 -14.74
N ALA A 15 -45.75 53.03 -13.73
CA ALA A 15 -45.92 53.19 -12.28
C ALA A 15 -46.73 51.92 -11.86
N ALA A 16 -46.33 51.13 -10.86
CA ALA A 16 -46.74 51.20 -9.45
C ALA A 16 -48.26 51.11 -9.18
N CYS A 17 -48.69 50.05 -8.46
CA CYS A 17 -49.44 50.09 -7.18
C CYS A 17 -50.13 48.73 -6.93
N CYS A 18 -49.70 47.95 -5.90
CA CYS A 18 -50.25 47.91 -4.52
C CYS A 18 -51.49 46.98 -4.42
N ALA A 19 -51.67 46.08 -3.45
CA ALA A 19 -51.10 45.93 -2.11
C ALA A 19 -51.37 44.51 -1.54
N ALA A 20 -50.50 44.12 -0.59
CA ALA A 20 -50.74 43.44 0.69
C ALA A 20 -51.56 42.14 0.78
N ILE A 21 -50.99 41.11 1.42
CA ILE A 21 -51.43 40.49 2.69
C ILE A 21 -50.32 39.52 3.18
N PRO A 22 -49.80 39.64 4.42
CA PRO A 22 -49.02 38.61 5.11
C PRO A 22 -49.90 37.78 6.06
N LEU A 23 -49.48 36.56 6.45
CA LEU A 23 -49.51 35.99 7.83
C LEU A 23 -49.36 34.45 7.82
N VAL A 24 -48.25 33.97 8.40
CA VAL A 24 -48.07 32.75 9.24
C VAL A 24 -48.60 31.40 8.73
N VAL A 25 -47.68 30.44 8.50
CA VAL A 25 -47.84 29.05 8.97
C VAL A 25 -46.50 28.53 9.49
N CYS A 26 -46.60 27.89 10.65
CA CYS A 26 -45.56 27.41 11.53
C CYS A 26 -44.75 26.22 10.99
N LEU A 27 -43.54 26.12 11.54
CA LEU A 27 -42.78 24.90 11.82
C LEU A 27 -43.55 23.57 11.66
N ALA A 28 -43.04 22.72 10.78
CA ALA A 28 -43.17 21.27 10.91
C ALA A 28 -41.89 20.62 10.39
N SER A 29 -40.93 20.41 11.29
CA SER A 29 -39.88 19.40 11.10
C SER A 29 -40.55 18.04 11.20
N SER A 30 -40.63 17.29 10.11
CA SER A 30 -41.12 15.90 10.14
C SER A 30 -39.97 14.96 10.52
N PRO A 31 -40.14 14.07 11.52
CA PRO A 31 -39.21 12.98 11.75
C PRO A 31 -39.50 11.86 10.74
N ALA A 32 -38.50 11.46 9.97
CA ALA A 32 -38.57 10.26 9.14
C ALA A 32 -38.05 9.06 9.95
N TYR A 33 -38.88 8.54 10.86
CA TYR A 33 -38.74 7.18 11.38
C TYR A 33 -39.71 6.28 10.62
N ALA A 34 -39.18 5.44 9.73
CA ALA A 34 -39.93 4.36 9.11
C ALA A 34 -38.98 3.19 8.80
N LEU A 35 -38.56 2.48 9.85
CA LEU A 35 -38.04 1.10 9.77
C LEU A 35 -39.08 0.18 10.39
N SER A 36 -40.17 -0.09 9.67
CA SER A 36 -41.11 -1.15 10.02
C SER A 36 -41.90 -1.54 8.79
N GLU A 37 -41.47 -2.62 8.13
CA GLU A 37 -42.30 -3.63 7.46
C GLU A 37 -41.40 -4.52 6.57
N ILE A 38 -40.55 -5.34 7.21
CA ILE A 38 -40.15 -6.58 6.56
C ILE A 38 -41.24 -7.59 6.87
N LYS A 39 -42.01 -7.93 5.83
CA LYS A 39 -43.02 -8.98 5.83
C LYS A 39 -42.34 -10.30 6.19
N ARG A 40 -42.66 -10.84 7.36
CA ARG A 40 -42.28 -12.19 7.78
C ARG A 40 -43.02 -13.18 6.89
N GLU A 41 -42.35 -13.69 5.86
CA GLU A 41 -42.84 -14.85 5.12
C GLU A 41 -42.92 -16.05 6.07
N GLU A 42 -44.08 -16.71 6.01
CA GLU A 42 -44.46 -17.85 6.83
C GLU A 42 -43.74 -19.09 6.27
N LEU A 43 -42.65 -19.48 6.93
CA LEU A 43 -41.92 -20.71 6.60
C LEU A 43 -42.77 -21.94 6.99
N PRO A 44 -42.83 -23.00 6.15
CA PRO A 44 -43.52 -24.24 6.50
C PRO A 44 -42.82 -24.95 7.69
N PRO A 45 -43.55 -25.77 8.47
CA PRO A 45 -43.01 -26.37 9.68
C PRO A 45 -41.84 -27.32 9.40
N THR A 46 -40.80 -27.14 10.21
CA THR A 46 -39.55 -27.88 10.25
C THR A 46 -39.78 -29.38 10.47
N VAL A 47 -39.27 -30.22 9.56
CA VAL A 47 -39.03 -31.64 9.84
C VAL A 47 -37.72 -31.74 10.60
N THR A 48 -37.76 -32.26 11.82
CA THR A 48 -36.59 -32.47 12.68
C THR A 48 -35.80 -33.71 12.25
N PRO A 49 -34.49 -33.60 11.94
CA PRO A 49 -33.54 -34.70 12.09
C PRO A 49 -32.89 -34.63 13.49
N PRO A 50 -32.39 -35.74 14.03
CA PRO A 50 -31.87 -35.80 15.39
C PRO A 50 -30.57 -35.01 15.55
N ALA A 51 -30.33 -34.63 16.81
CA ALA A 51 -29.19 -33.86 17.30
C ALA A 51 -27.84 -34.53 16.98
N ASP A 52 -26.90 -33.75 16.46
CA ASP A 52 -25.53 -33.70 16.96
C ASP A 52 -24.81 -32.43 16.47
N ASP A 53 -24.02 -31.88 17.39
CA ASP A 53 -22.97 -30.85 17.26
C ASP A 53 -23.34 -29.39 16.92
N MET A 54 -23.19 -28.52 17.94
CA MET A 54 -23.14 -27.06 17.78
C MET A 54 -21.73 -26.63 17.35
N SER A 55 -21.63 -25.89 16.24
CA SER A 55 -20.56 -24.91 16.00
C SER A 55 -21.12 -23.76 15.16
N PRO A 56 -20.82 -22.48 15.49
CA PRO A 56 -21.34 -21.33 14.75
C PRO A 56 -20.66 -21.21 13.37
N PRO A 57 -21.38 -20.77 12.32
CA PRO A 57 -20.78 -20.61 10.99
C PRO A 57 -19.83 -19.41 11.00
N GLY A 58 -18.53 -19.67 10.85
CA GLY A 58 -17.54 -18.66 10.54
C GLY A 58 -17.75 -18.10 9.14
N SER A 59 -17.78 -16.78 9.03
CA SER A 59 -17.56 -16.10 7.75
C SER A 59 -16.15 -16.42 7.26
N THR A 60 -16.02 -17.38 6.35
CA THR A 60 -14.80 -17.61 5.61
C THR A 60 -14.84 -16.74 4.35
N VAL A 61 -14.21 -15.56 4.43
CA VAL A 61 -13.64 -14.95 3.23
C VAL A 61 -12.56 -15.94 2.74
N PRO A 62 -12.54 -16.36 1.46
CA PRO A 62 -11.51 -17.26 0.96
C PRO A 62 -10.14 -16.59 1.05
N MET A 63 -9.25 -17.17 1.87
CA MET A 63 -7.82 -16.84 1.91
C MET A 63 -7.15 -17.47 0.67
N PRO A 64 -6.28 -16.77 -0.07
CA PRO A 64 -5.38 -17.43 -1.02
C PRO A 64 -4.46 -18.42 -0.28
N ASN A 65 -4.13 -19.52 -0.93
CA ASN A 65 -3.33 -20.59 -0.32
C ASN A 65 -1.89 -20.10 -0.06
N PRO A 66 -1.28 -20.48 1.08
CA PRO A 66 0.12 -20.18 1.33
C PRO A 66 1.02 -20.86 0.29
N VAL A 67 2.03 -20.11 -0.17
CA VAL A 67 3.08 -20.58 -1.08
C VAL A 67 3.73 -21.85 -0.51
N GLY A 68 3.73 -22.91 -1.31
CA GLY A 68 4.23 -24.22 -0.89
C GLY A 68 5.74 -24.21 -0.64
N THR A 69 6.13 -24.47 0.61
CA THR A 69 7.51 -24.81 0.99
C THR A 69 7.83 -26.25 0.53
N PRO A 70 9.00 -26.52 -0.09
CA PRO A 70 9.44 -27.89 -0.32
C PRO A 70 9.75 -28.61 1.01
N PRO A 71 9.55 -29.95 1.10
CA PRO A 71 9.59 -30.67 2.36
C PRO A 71 11.01 -30.73 2.98
N PRO A 72 11.15 -30.68 4.31
CA PRO A 72 12.44 -30.78 4.96
C PRO A 72 12.97 -32.21 4.90
N SER A 73 14.19 -32.37 4.37
CA SER A 73 14.95 -33.61 4.49
C SER A 73 15.45 -33.75 5.93
N SER A 74 15.04 -34.82 6.59
CA SER A 74 15.46 -35.20 7.94
C SER A 74 16.96 -35.48 8.03
N GLN A 75 17.70 -34.80 8.91
CA GLN A 75 18.93 -35.32 9.53
C GLN A 75 19.24 -34.58 10.86
N PRO A 76 20.04 -35.17 11.76
CA PRO A 76 19.76 -35.21 13.20
C PRO A 76 20.49 -34.14 14.02
N THR A 77 19.92 -33.86 15.18
CA THR A 77 20.41 -32.97 16.24
C THR A 77 21.84 -33.28 16.69
N ALA A 78 22.70 -32.27 16.65
CA ALA A 78 24.00 -32.22 17.35
C ALA A 78 24.22 -30.79 17.89
N PRO A 79 25.02 -30.61 18.96
CA PRO A 79 24.73 -29.66 20.04
C PRO A 79 25.25 -28.23 19.79
N ALA A 80 24.65 -27.30 20.53
CA ALA A 80 24.91 -25.86 20.56
C ALA A 80 26.40 -25.50 20.42
N GLU A 81 26.74 -24.96 19.26
CA GLU A 81 28.00 -24.32 18.97
C GLU A 81 27.71 -22.83 18.77
N SER A 82 28.38 -22.01 19.57
CA SER A 82 28.31 -20.55 19.62
C SER A 82 28.21 -19.93 18.22
N GLU A 83 27.23 -19.04 18.04
CA GLU A 83 27.04 -18.28 16.80
C GLU A 83 28.37 -17.65 16.36
N PRO A 84 28.86 -17.94 15.15
CA PRO A 84 29.95 -17.17 14.58
C PRO A 84 29.41 -15.79 14.22
N ASP A 85 30.06 -14.78 14.80
CA ASP A 85 29.96 -13.36 14.43
C ASP A 85 30.11 -13.24 12.91
N SER A 86 28.97 -13.16 12.21
CA SER A 86 28.95 -13.02 10.75
C SER A 86 29.27 -11.57 10.40
N PRO A 87 30.19 -11.30 9.46
CA PRO A 87 30.59 -9.94 9.12
C PRO A 87 29.39 -9.12 8.66
N ALA A 88 29.41 -7.84 9.02
CA ALA A 88 28.47 -6.82 8.58
C ALA A 88 28.42 -6.72 7.04
N ASP A 89 27.49 -7.43 6.40
CA ASP A 89 27.13 -7.23 5.01
C ASP A 89 25.60 -7.16 4.89
N GLY A 90 25.04 -6.12 5.52
CA GLY A 90 23.69 -5.68 5.19
C GLY A 90 23.79 -4.91 3.87
N GLY A 91 23.66 -5.63 2.74
CA GLY A 91 23.58 -4.99 1.44
C GLY A 91 22.49 -3.91 1.41
N VAL A 92 22.52 -3.01 0.43
CA VAL A 92 21.57 -1.88 0.29
C VAL A 92 20.10 -2.32 0.33
N THR A 93 19.84 -3.60 0.02
CA THR A 93 18.53 -4.23 0.06
C THR A 93 18.26 -5.05 1.31
N ARG A 94 19.12 -5.14 2.32
CA ARG A 94 18.86 -5.91 3.56
C ARG A 94 19.00 -4.99 4.77
N PRO A 95 17.91 -4.71 5.49
CA PRO A 95 17.98 -3.78 6.60
C PRO A 95 18.47 -4.51 7.85
N ARG A 96 19.56 -4.02 8.46
CA ARG A 96 19.72 -4.13 9.91
C ARG A 96 19.41 -2.76 10.48
N VAL A 97 18.16 -2.58 10.91
CA VAL A 97 17.75 -1.33 11.56
C VAL A 97 18.37 -1.33 12.96
N ASP A 98 19.39 -0.50 13.16
CA ASP A 98 19.95 -0.27 14.48
C ASP A 98 18.95 0.55 15.32
N PRO A 99 18.45 0.01 16.45
CA PRO A 99 17.47 0.71 17.28
C PRO A 99 17.97 2.03 17.87
N ASP A 100 19.29 2.25 17.90
CA ASP A 100 19.95 3.44 18.43
C ASP A 100 20.24 4.50 17.35
N THR A 101 20.03 4.19 16.07
CA THR A 101 20.14 5.16 14.98
C THR A 101 18.88 6.04 14.91
N PRO A 102 19.00 7.36 14.65
CA PRO A 102 17.85 8.22 14.42
C PRO A 102 16.97 7.66 13.31
N VAL A 103 15.68 7.49 13.60
CA VAL A 103 14.71 7.00 12.63
C VAL A 103 14.56 8.04 11.51
N PRO A 104 14.65 7.64 10.22
CA PRO A 104 14.49 8.57 9.11
C PRO A 104 13.09 9.19 9.08
N GLU A 105 12.98 10.39 8.47
CA GLU A 105 11.68 11.02 8.26
C GLU A 105 10.83 10.16 7.31
N VAL A 106 9.62 9.81 7.76
CA VAL A 106 8.62 9.15 6.92
C VAL A 106 7.88 10.21 6.11
N ILE A 107 7.94 10.09 4.78
CA ILE A 107 7.36 11.05 3.85
C ILE A 107 6.24 10.38 3.05
N TYR A 108 5.07 11.02 2.98
CA TYR A 108 3.92 10.55 2.19
C TYR A 108 3.65 11.44 0.97
N ASP A 109 4.17 12.67 0.98
CA ASP A 109 3.94 13.64 -0.09
C ASP A 109 4.93 13.39 -1.24
N LEU A 110 4.45 12.71 -2.29
CA LEU A 110 5.20 12.46 -3.52
C LEU A 110 5.64 13.75 -4.23
N GLY A 111 5.03 14.90 -3.93
CA GLY A 111 5.45 16.20 -4.43
C GLY A 111 6.84 16.63 -3.93
N LYS A 112 7.33 16.04 -2.84
CA LYS A 112 8.68 16.27 -2.30
C LYS A 112 9.77 15.45 -3.00
N LEU A 113 9.40 14.44 -3.80
CA LEU A 113 10.37 13.64 -4.55
C LEU A 113 11.04 14.49 -5.65
N PRO A 114 12.33 14.25 -5.94
CA PRO A 114 12.93 14.72 -7.18
C PRO A 114 12.12 14.25 -8.39
N GLU A 115 12.04 15.08 -9.44
CA GLU A 115 11.25 14.76 -10.63
C GLU A 115 11.58 13.39 -11.24
N PRO A 116 12.86 12.97 -11.37
CA PRO A 116 13.17 11.65 -11.92
C PRO A 116 12.63 10.49 -11.08
N VAL A 117 12.67 10.63 -9.75
CA VAL A 117 12.17 9.63 -8.81
C VAL A 117 10.65 9.52 -8.91
N ARG A 118 9.96 10.67 -8.85
CA ARG A 118 8.50 10.72 -8.98
C ARG A 118 8.04 10.15 -10.33
N ARG A 119 8.75 10.48 -11.41
CA ARG A 119 8.43 9.96 -12.74
C ARG A 119 8.56 8.43 -12.80
N MET A 120 9.64 7.86 -12.25
CA MET A 120 9.80 6.40 -12.22
C MET A 120 8.72 5.73 -11.37
N HIS A 121 8.44 6.28 -10.18
CA HIS A 121 7.32 5.86 -9.35
C HIS A 121 6.00 5.82 -10.13
N ASP A 122 5.63 6.93 -10.77
CA ASP A 122 4.37 7.05 -11.51
C ASP A 122 4.30 6.06 -12.68
N LEU A 123 5.42 5.86 -13.40
CA LEU A 123 5.49 4.89 -14.49
C LEU A 123 5.27 3.44 -14.00
N ILE A 124 5.85 3.06 -12.87
CA ILE A 124 5.67 1.74 -12.28
C ILE A 124 4.21 1.56 -11.84
N VAL A 125 3.65 2.53 -11.12
CA VAL A 125 2.25 2.49 -10.67
C VAL A 125 1.28 2.40 -11.85
N GLU A 126 1.48 3.18 -12.91
CA GLU A 126 0.63 3.11 -14.10
C GLU A 126 0.77 1.78 -14.87
N ALA A 127 1.95 1.15 -14.84
CA ALA A 127 2.12 -0.19 -15.37
C ALA A 127 1.32 -1.22 -14.55
N CYS A 128 1.38 -1.15 -13.20
CA CYS A 128 0.62 -2.03 -12.31
C CYS A 128 -0.88 -1.92 -12.52
N LYS A 129 -1.44 -0.71 -12.53
CA LYS A 129 -2.88 -0.47 -12.77
C LYS A 129 -3.39 -1.03 -14.09
N GLY A 130 -2.50 -1.17 -15.07
CA GLY A 130 -2.81 -1.74 -16.37
C GLY A 130 -3.02 -3.26 -16.36
N GLY A 131 -2.56 -3.97 -15.32
CA GLY A 131 -2.67 -5.42 -15.18
C GLY A 131 -1.86 -6.24 -16.19
N ASP A 132 -1.01 -5.59 -16.99
CA ASP A 132 -0.16 -6.21 -18.00
C ASP A 132 1.30 -6.11 -17.57
N ILE A 133 1.83 -7.21 -17.04
CA ILE A 133 3.18 -7.25 -16.45
C ILE A 133 4.28 -6.90 -17.46
N GLU A 134 4.03 -7.06 -18.76
CA GLU A 134 4.98 -6.67 -19.81
C GLU A 134 5.22 -5.14 -19.84
N LYS A 135 4.32 -4.33 -19.27
CA LYS A 135 4.51 -2.88 -19.13
C LYS A 135 5.64 -2.51 -18.17
N LEU A 136 6.08 -3.43 -17.30
CA LEU A 136 7.26 -3.22 -16.45
C LEU A 136 8.57 -3.35 -17.22
N ARG A 137 8.59 -4.12 -18.33
CA ARG A 137 9.80 -4.39 -19.11
C ARG A 137 10.63 -3.16 -19.47
N PRO A 138 10.07 -2.05 -19.98
CA PRO A 138 10.86 -0.86 -20.31
C PRO A 138 11.36 -0.07 -19.08
N LEU A 139 10.86 -0.38 -17.88
CA LEU A 139 11.23 0.28 -16.62
C LEU A 139 12.33 -0.48 -15.88
N ILE A 140 12.41 -1.80 -16.10
CA ILE A 140 13.45 -2.67 -15.57
C ILE A 140 14.77 -2.32 -16.27
N GLY A 141 15.75 -1.85 -15.49
CA GLY A 141 17.06 -1.51 -16.00
C GLY A 141 17.85 -2.73 -16.45
N THR A 142 18.88 -2.51 -17.27
CA THR A 142 19.75 -3.56 -17.84
C THR A 142 21.22 -3.15 -17.78
N GLY A 143 22.15 -4.11 -17.87
CA GLY A 143 23.59 -3.83 -17.84
C GLY A 143 24.02 -3.24 -16.51
N ASP A 144 24.77 -2.14 -16.54
CA ASP A 144 25.25 -1.44 -15.33
C ASP A 144 24.12 -0.87 -14.46
N ASN A 145 22.93 -0.68 -15.04
CA ASN A 145 21.74 -0.18 -14.35
C ASN A 145 20.70 -1.27 -14.08
N THR A 146 21.09 -2.55 -14.08
CA THR A 146 20.16 -3.67 -13.89
C THR A 146 19.36 -3.51 -12.59
N THR A 147 18.04 -3.63 -12.69
CA THR A 147 17.17 -3.64 -11.50
C THR A 147 17.32 -4.99 -10.79
N GLN A 148 17.64 -4.97 -9.49
CA GLN A 148 17.70 -6.18 -8.69
C GLN A 148 16.27 -6.66 -8.35
N LEU A 149 15.90 -7.84 -8.83
CA LEU A 149 14.57 -8.44 -8.62
C LEU A 149 14.57 -9.61 -7.63
N SER A 150 15.75 -10.10 -7.25
CA SER A 150 15.95 -11.10 -6.21
C SER A 150 17.19 -10.76 -5.37
N LEU A 151 17.23 -11.26 -4.14
CA LEU A 151 18.44 -11.25 -3.31
C LEU A 151 19.49 -12.27 -3.78
N THR A 152 19.09 -13.18 -4.67
CA THR A 152 19.96 -14.12 -5.38
C THR A 152 20.05 -13.74 -6.84
N ASP A 153 21.02 -14.32 -7.55
CA ASP A 153 21.07 -14.17 -9.00
C ASP A 153 19.78 -14.71 -9.64
N ILE A 154 19.36 -14.00 -10.69
CA ILE A 154 18.26 -14.41 -11.56
C ILE A 154 18.85 -14.83 -12.90
N ASP A 155 18.38 -15.96 -13.42
CA ASP A 155 18.70 -16.39 -14.78
C ASP A 155 17.50 -16.13 -15.71
N GLY A 156 17.77 -15.55 -16.88
CA GLY A 156 16.78 -15.42 -17.95
C GLY A 156 16.01 -14.09 -17.96
N ASP A 157 14.74 -14.16 -18.31
CA ASP A 157 13.90 -12.99 -18.56
C ASP A 157 13.32 -12.40 -17.26
N ALA A 158 13.58 -11.12 -17.02
CA ALA A 158 13.18 -10.41 -15.80
C ALA A 158 11.66 -10.39 -15.56
N VAL A 159 10.86 -10.19 -16.62
CA VAL A 159 9.39 -10.19 -16.50
C VAL A 159 8.87 -11.60 -16.29
N ALA A 160 9.43 -12.60 -16.98
CA ALA A 160 9.08 -14.00 -16.74
C ALA A 160 9.41 -14.43 -15.29
N PHE A 161 10.53 -13.96 -14.73
CA PHE A 161 10.88 -14.17 -13.33
C PHE A 161 9.82 -13.59 -12.40
N LEU A 162 9.48 -12.30 -12.54
CA LEU A 162 8.43 -11.65 -11.72
C LEU A 162 7.08 -12.37 -11.84
N LYS A 163 6.71 -12.77 -13.06
CA LYS A 163 5.50 -13.54 -13.32
C LYS A 163 5.51 -14.89 -12.58
N GLY A 164 6.67 -15.53 -12.47
CA GLY A 164 6.85 -16.78 -11.73
C GLY A 164 6.76 -16.65 -10.21
N LEU A 165 6.91 -15.44 -9.65
CA LEU A 165 6.68 -15.16 -8.22
C LEU A 165 5.19 -15.02 -7.89
N SER A 166 4.36 -14.78 -8.90
CA SER A 166 2.92 -14.59 -8.77
C SER A 166 2.21 -15.94 -8.55
N GLY A 167 1.21 -15.95 -7.68
CA GLY A 167 0.28 -17.06 -7.46
C GLY A 167 -0.80 -17.18 -8.54
N ASP A 168 -0.88 -16.20 -9.44
CA ASP A 168 -1.72 -16.22 -10.63
C ASP A 168 -0.87 -16.38 -11.91
N PRO A 169 -1.44 -16.93 -13.00
CA PRO A 169 -0.70 -17.22 -14.21
C PRO A 169 -0.37 -16.00 -15.05
N ASP A 170 -0.81 -14.79 -14.68
CA ASP A 170 -0.67 -13.56 -15.47
C ASP A 170 0.25 -12.52 -14.83
N GLY A 171 0.63 -12.70 -13.57
CA GLY A 171 1.49 -11.77 -12.84
C GLY A 171 0.73 -10.64 -12.15
N GLN A 172 -0.59 -10.75 -12.00
CA GLN A 172 -1.42 -9.67 -11.45
C GLN A 172 -1.25 -9.52 -9.94
N GLU A 173 -1.00 -10.60 -9.21
CA GLU A 173 -0.69 -10.55 -7.78
C GLU A 173 0.61 -9.79 -7.54
N ILE A 174 1.68 -10.06 -8.29
CA ILE A 174 2.94 -9.32 -8.13
C ILE A 174 2.79 -7.83 -8.49
N LEU A 175 1.96 -7.50 -9.49
CA LEU A 175 1.63 -6.10 -9.82
C LEU A 175 0.85 -5.42 -8.68
N ALA A 176 -0.10 -6.12 -8.07
CA ALA A 176 -0.87 -5.60 -6.94
C ALA A 176 0.03 -5.36 -5.72
N ILE A 177 0.94 -6.28 -5.42
CA ILE A 177 1.94 -6.13 -4.35
C ILE A 177 2.83 -4.91 -4.61
N LEU A 178 3.34 -4.76 -5.84
CA LEU A 178 4.20 -3.64 -6.21
C LEU A 178 3.46 -2.30 -6.09
N GLU A 179 2.20 -2.24 -6.51
CA GLU A 179 1.34 -1.05 -6.35
C GLU A 179 1.11 -0.72 -4.87
N GLU A 180 0.73 -1.69 -4.04
CA GLU A 180 0.46 -1.48 -2.61
C GLU A 180 1.73 -1.05 -1.84
N VAL A 181 2.89 -1.60 -2.21
CA VAL A 181 4.20 -1.16 -1.67
C VAL A 181 4.47 0.30 -2.01
N LEU A 182 4.19 0.75 -3.24
CA LEU A 182 4.44 2.12 -3.69
C LEU A 182 3.39 3.12 -3.18
N ASP A 183 2.17 2.70 -2.84
CA ASP A 183 1.15 3.54 -2.20
C ASP A 183 1.48 3.91 -0.75
N ALA A 184 2.36 3.13 -0.11
CA ALA A 184 2.85 3.42 1.24
C ALA A 184 3.75 4.69 1.27
N GLY A 185 4.00 5.19 2.49
CA GLY A 185 5.01 6.24 2.67
C GLY A 185 6.43 5.73 2.35
N TYR A 186 7.35 6.65 2.12
CA TYR A 186 8.74 6.36 1.79
C TYR A 186 9.72 7.03 2.75
N VAL A 187 10.98 6.62 2.67
CA VAL A 187 12.12 7.25 3.36
C VAL A 187 13.19 7.64 2.35
N HIS A 188 13.93 8.69 2.66
CA HIS A 188 15.12 9.12 1.91
C HIS A 188 16.36 8.74 2.73
N LEU A 189 17.14 7.81 2.21
CA LEU A 189 18.30 7.24 2.88
C LEU A 189 19.61 7.75 2.27
N ASP A 190 20.63 7.86 3.12
CA ASP A 190 22.02 8.14 2.74
C ASP A 190 22.20 9.36 1.82
N ALA A 191 21.42 10.43 2.08
CA ALA A 191 21.39 11.65 1.30
C ALA A 191 22.79 12.25 1.07
N GLY A 192 23.13 12.53 -0.19
CA GLY A 192 24.43 13.10 -0.58
C GLY A 192 25.57 12.07 -0.71
N THR A 193 25.29 10.78 -0.50
CA THR A 193 26.28 9.71 -0.69
C THR A 193 26.03 8.94 -2.00
N PRO A 194 26.99 8.12 -2.47
CA PRO A 194 26.76 7.22 -3.60
C PRO A 194 25.65 6.17 -3.37
N GLN A 195 25.24 5.96 -2.11
CA GLN A 195 24.19 5.01 -1.70
C GLN A 195 22.82 5.68 -1.56
N GLU A 196 22.69 6.96 -1.91
CA GLU A 196 21.44 7.71 -1.77
C GLU A 196 20.26 7.02 -2.49
N LEU A 197 19.17 6.81 -1.76
CA LEU A 197 17.98 6.09 -2.25
C LEU A 197 16.68 6.60 -1.65
N TYR A 198 15.61 6.46 -2.43
CA TYR A 198 14.23 6.61 -1.99
C TYR A 198 13.61 5.22 -1.91
N VAL A 199 13.14 4.83 -0.72
CA VAL A 199 12.75 3.44 -0.43
C VAL A 199 11.32 3.35 0.09
N TRP A 200 10.58 2.38 -0.47
CA TRP A 200 9.23 2.00 -0.10
C TRP A 200 9.16 0.52 0.34
N PRO A 201 8.27 0.17 1.29
CA PRO A 201 7.60 1.08 2.20
C PRO A 201 8.60 1.57 3.27
N TYR A 202 8.28 2.68 3.95
CA TYR A 202 9.12 3.21 5.03
C TYR A 202 9.41 2.19 6.15
N PHE A 203 8.59 1.15 6.32
CA PHE A 203 8.83 0.05 7.27
C PHE A 203 10.21 -0.60 7.12
N PHE A 204 10.80 -0.56 5.92
CA PHE A 204 12.16 -1.03 5.66
C PHE A 204 13.20 -0.40 6.58
N ALA A 205 13.02 0.87 6.97
CA ALA A 205 14.00 1.63 7.74
C ALA A 205 13.54 1.94 9.18
N LEU A 206 12.44 1.33 9.64
CA LEU A 206 11.87 1.57 10.96
C LEU A 206 11.90 0.30 11.82
N PRO A 207 12.21 0.41 13.13
CA PRO A 207 11.99 -0.68 14.06
C PRO A 207 10.48 -0.98 14.16
N LEU A 208 10.09 -2.24 13.92
CA LEU A 208 8.68 -2.63 13.84
C LEU A 208 7.92 -2.46 15.17
N ASP A 209 8.63 -2.52 16.30
CA ASP A 209 8.11 -2.28 17.64
C ASP A 209 7.83 -0.78 17.92
N LYS A 210 8.45 0.13 17.16
CA LYS A 210 8.26 1.58 17.27
C LYS A 210 7.16 2.14 16.37
N LEU A 211 6.50 1.30 15.57
CA LEU A 211 5.37 1.73 14.74
C LEU A 211 4.20 2.20 15.61
N ASP A 212 3.60 3.32 15.27
CA ASP A 212 2.37 3.78 15.92
C ASP A 212 1.13 3.01 15.43
N ALA A 213 -0.05 3.32 15.97
CA ALA A 213 -1.28 2.62 15.59
C ALA A 213 -1.70 2.85 14.13
N LYS A 214 -1.49 4.05 13.58
CA LYS A 214 -1.78 4.36 12.17
C LYS A 214 -0.80 3.61 11.26
N GLN A 215 0.48 3.63 11.60
CA GLN A 215 1.52 2.94 10.85
C GLN A 215 1.31 1.41 10.86
N ARG A 216 0.84 0.84 11.97
CA ARG A 216 0.43 -0.57 12.01
C ARG A 216 -0.74 -0.89 11.08
N VAL A 217 -1.74 -0.01 10.99
CA VAL A 217 -2.85 -0.21 10.04
C VAL A 217 -2.34 -0.19 8.59
N GLU A 218 -1.41 0.69 8.26
CA GLU A 218 -0.77 0.73 6.94
C GLU A 218 0.05 -0.53 6.66
N LEU A 219 0.81 -1.01 7.64
CA LEU A 219 1.56 -2.26 7.52
C LEU A 219 0.61 -3.43 7.20
N PHE A 220 -0.54 -3.51 7.90
CA PHE A 220 -1.53 -4.56 7.68
C PHE A 220 -2.31 -4.47 6.36
N LYS A 221 -2.11 -3.41 5.56
CA LYS A 221 -2.57 -3.43 4.17
C LYS A 221 -1.65 -4.24 3.26
N ILE A 222 -0.36 -4.28 3.59
CA ILE A 222 0.68 -4.92 2.79
C ILE A 222 0.88 -6.38 3.24
N VAL A 223 0.84 -6.63 4.55
CA VAL A 223 1.17 -7.93 5.13
C VAL A 223 0.10 -8.40 6.10
N THR A 224 0.02 -9.70 6.34
CA THR A 224 -0.94 -10.26 7.29
C THR A 224 -0.45 -10.15 8.74
N ALA A 225 -1.33 -10.42 9.70
CA ALA A 225 -0.95 -10.47 11.11
C ALA A 225 0.08 -11.57 11.40
N GLY A 226 0.03 -12.70 10.67
CA GLY A 226 1.02 -13.77 10.77
C GLY A 226 2.40 -13.32 10.30
N ASP A 227 2.46 -12.69 9.12
CA ASP A 227 3.72 -12.15 8.58
C ASP A 227 4.33 -11.12 9.53
N PHE A 228 3.51 -10.25 10.14
CA PHE A 228 3.99 -9.29 11.13
C PHE A 228 4.56 -9.97 12.38
N ASP A 229 3.95 -11.07 12.85
CA ASP A 229 4.47 -11.84 13.98
C ASP A 229 5.83 -12.47 13.66
N ASP A 230 6.02 -12.99 12.45
CA ASP A 230 7.30 -13.53 11.97
C ASP A 230 8.35 -12.42 11.83
N MET A 231 7.99 -11.28 11.25
CA MET A 231 8.88 -10.11 11.12
C MET A 231 9.33 -9.57 12.48
N LYS A 232 8.49 -9.60 13.51
CA LYS A 232 8.88 -9.22 14.87
C LYS A 232 9.91 -10.17 15.46
N GLN A 233 9.81 -11.47 15.16
CA GLN A 233 10.81 -12.46 15.61
C GLN A 233 12.14 -12.27 14.88
N PHE A 234 12.08 -11.96 13.58
CA PHE A 234 13.24 -11.62 12.78
C PHE A 234 13.89 -10.28 13.18
N GLY A 235 13.06 -9.32 13.61
CA GLY A 235 13.49 -7.99 14.07
C GLY A 235 13.55 -6.92 12.97
N ALA A 236 13.07 -7.23 11.76
CA ALA A 236 13.05 -6.30 10.63
C ALA A 236 11.91 -6.60 9.65
N TYR A 237 11.59 -5.61 8.82
CA TYR A 237 10.66 -5.79 7.70
C TYR A 237 11.33 -6.63 6.60
N ILE A 238 10.74 -7.79 6.29
CA ILE A 238 11.27 -8.75 5.31
C ILE A 238 10.32 -9.01 4.14
N PHE A 239 9.32 -8.17 3.91
CA PHE A 239 8.47 -8.29 2.72
C PHE A 239 9.01 -7.45 1.55
N TYR A 240 8.25 -7.36 0.47
CA TYR A 240 8.62 -6.64 -0.73
C TYR A 240 8.93 -5.17 -0.46
N ARG A 241 9.96 -4.67 -1.14
CA ARG A 241 10.42 -3.28 -1.06
C ARG A 241 10.93 -2.80 -2.40
N VAL A 242 10.82 -1.51 -2.63
CA VAL A 242 11.26 -0.82 -3.85
C VAL A 242 12.29 0.25 -3.49
N GLY A 243 13.35 0.33 -4.28
CA GLY A 243 14.35 1.39 -4.20
C GLY A 243 14.50 2.11 -5.52
N ILE A 244 14.45 3.44 -5.49
CA ILE A 244 14.67 4.30 -6.66
C ILE A 244 15.80 5.29 -6.34
N THR A 245 16.78 5.38 -7.24
CA THR A 245 17.91 6.32 -7.07
C THR A 245 17.50 7.76 -7.40
N PRO A 246 18.25 8.79 -6.96
CA PRO A 246 17.96 10.19 -7.30
C PRO A 246 17.86 10.48 -8.81
N SER A 247 18.51 9.68 -9.66
CA SER A 247 18.45 9.78 -11.11
C SER A 247 17.20 9.15 -11.73
N GLY A 248 16.33 8.54 -10.92
CA GLY A 248 15.12 7.86 -11.37
C GLY A 248 15.36 6.43 -11.86
N GLN A 249 16.52 5.83 -11.57
CA GLN A 249 16.73 4.41 -11.85
C GLN A 249 15.98 3.56 -10.83
N TRP A 250 15.18 2.61 -11.32
CA TRP A 250 14.63 1.56 -10.47
C TRP A 250 15.75 0.60 -10.06
N SER A 251 16.23 0.77 -8.82
CA SER A 251 17.40 0.05 -8.31
C SER A 251 17.03 -1.38 -7.92
N PHE A 252 15.94 -1.56 -7.17
CA PHE A 252 15.49 -2.88 -6.74
C PHE A 252 13.99 -2.98 -6.54
N PHE A 253 13.47 -4.20 -6.71
CA PHE A 253 12.19 -4.66 -6.19
C PHE A 253 12.35 -6.11 -5.73
N VAL A 254 12.50 -6.31 -4.42
CA VAL A 254 12.89 -7.60 -3.85
C VAL A 254 12.04 -7.94 -2.65
N ALA A 255 11.74 -9.22 -2.45
CA ALA A 255 11.28 -9.74 -1.16
C ALA A 255 12.48 -9.85 -0.18
N GLY A 256 12.23 -9.71 1.12
CA GLY A 256 13.20 -10.09 2.14
C GLY A 256 13.13 -11.59 2.38
N ASP A 257 14.12 -12.11 3.10
CA ASP A 257 14.18 -13.48 3.61
C ASP A 257 14.21 -13.40 5.14
#